data_AF-D9R1T7-F1
#
_entry.id   AF-D9R1T7-F1
#
_cell.length_a   1.000
_cell.length_b   1.000
_cell.length_c   1.000
_cell.angle_alpha   90.00
_cell.angle_beta   90.00
_cell.angle_gamma   90.00
#
_symmetry.space_group_name_H-M   'P 1'
#
loop_
_entity.id
_entity.type
_entity.pdbx_description
1 polymer ?
#
loop_
_entity_poly.entity_id
_entity_poly.type
_entity_poly.pdbx_seq_one_letter_code
_entity_poly.pdbx_strand_id
1 'polypeptide(L)'
;MKISTLINYMTSIPKNSFSRFQNGEIQAYSGEPLRGNLYLNNNPALNYYIFKPDQIELCFVLNDNSIIGYERFVFNATENLDRISEVGKEYSISQDIVLYFKSLLEHKGLKEEVK
;
A
#
# COMPACT_ATOMS: atom_id res chain seq x y z
N MET A 1 -1.16 -11.84 7.22
CA MET A 1 -1.93 -11.22 6.13
C MET A 1 -1.04 -11.05 4.91
N LYS A 2 -1.48 -11.59 3.77
CA LYS A 2 -0.73 -11.62 2.51
C LYS A 2 -0.84 -10.34 1.70
N ILE A 3 0.17 -10.10 0.87
CA ILE A 3 0.19 -9.01 -0.11
C ILE A 3 -0.87 -9.23 -1.20
N SER A 4 -1.22 -10.48 -1.53
CA SER A 4 -2.35 -10.78 -2.42
C SER A 4 -3.65 -10.12 -1.97
N THR A 5 -3.94 -10.11 -0.67
CA THR A 5 -5.13 -9.48 -0.10
C THR A 5 -5.12 -7.97 -0.33
N LEU A 6 -3.95 -7.33 -0.19
CA LEU A 6 -3.78 -5.91 -0.47
C LEU A 6 -3.96 -5.59 -1.96
N ILE A 7 -3.34 -6.37 -2.84
CA ILE A 7 -3.44 -6.21 -4.30
C ILE A 7 -4.90 -6.32 -4.74
N ASN A 8 -5.62 -7.33 -4.27
CA ASN A 8 -7.04 -7.53 -4.59
C ASN A 8 -7.89 -6.33 -4.15
N TYR A 9 -7.68 -5.85 -2.92
CA TYR A 9 -8.39 -4.68 -2.43
C TYR A 9 -8.07 -3.42 -3.25
N MET A 10 -6.79 -3.09 -3.45
CA MET A 10 -6.38 -1.90 -4.23
C MET A 10 -6.90 -1.94 -5.67
N THR A 11 -6.95 -3.12 -6.28
CA THR A 11 -7.49 -3.30 -7.63
C THR A 11 -9.01 -3.06 -7.67
N SER A 12 -9.73 -3.39 -6.60
CA SER A 12 -11.17 -3.16 -6.47
C SER A 12 -11.57 -1.70 -6.24
N ILE A 13 -10.64 -0.82 -5.83
CA ILE A 13 -10.93 0.59 -5.61
C ILE A 13 -11.36 1.23 -6.95
N PRO A 14 -12.50 1.95 -7.00
CA PRO A 14 -12.93 2.67 -8.18
C PRO A 14 -11.84 3.65 -8.65
N LYS A 15 -11.57 3.69 -9.96
CA LYS A 15 -10.52 4.57 -10.50
C LYS A 15 -10.96 6.04 -10.43
N ASN A 16 -9.97 6.92 -10.33
CA ASN A 16 -10.15 8.36 -10.12
C ASN A 16 -10.97 8.67 -8.87
N SER A 17 -10.82 7.85 -7.84
CA SER A 17 -11.49 8.01 -6.55
C SER A 17 -10.53 7.88 -5.37
N PHE A 18 -11.01 8.32 -4.21
CA PHE A 18 -10.32 8.21 -2.94
C PHE A 18 -11.08 7.24 -2.02
N SER A 19 -10.36 6.30 -1.41
CA SER A 19 -10.88 5.44 -0.36
C SER A 19 -10.30 5.89 0.98
N ARG A 20 -11.13 6.53 1.80
CA ARG A 20 -10.76 7.01 3.14
C ARG A 20 -10.94 5.92 4.18
N PHE A 21 -9.98 5.83 5.10
CA PHE A 21 -10.07 4.98 6.27
C PHE A 21 -9.16 5.52 7.38
N GLN A 22 -9.70 5.75 8.58
CA GLN A 22 -8.94 6.32 9.71
C GLN A 22 -8.14 7.57 9.31
N ASN A 23 -6.84 7.59 9.59
CA ASN A 23 -5.93 8.67 9.25
C ASN A 23 -5.37 8.56 7.82
N GLY A 24 -5.82 7.59 7.01
CA GLY A 24 -5.29 7.34 5.69
C GLY A 24 -6.31 7.49 4.56
N GLU A 25 -5.79 7.82 3.39
CA GLU A 25 -6.55 7.93 2.14
C GLU A 25 -5.78 7.27 1.01
N ILE A 26 -6.42 6.30 0.34
CA ILE A 26 -5.87 5.66 -0.86
C ILE A 26 -6.49 6.30 -2.09
N GLN A 27 -5.67 6.88 -2.95
CA GLN A 27 -6.07 7.39 -4.25
C GLN A 27 -5.75 6.35 -5.33
N ALA A 28 -6.74 5.95 -6.12
CA ALA A 28 -6.53 5.07 -7.27
C ALA A 28 -6.68 5.85 -8.58
N TYR A 29 -5.67 5.83 -9.45
CA TYR A 29 -5.73 6.47 -10.75
C TYR A 29 -6.29 5.54 -11.84
N SER A 30 -6.92 6.10 -12.87
CA SER A 30 -7.18 5.37 -14.11
C SER A 30 -5.88 5.18 -14.91
N GLY A 31 -5.64 3.97 -15.41
CA GLY A 31 -4.51 3.67 -16.28
C GLY A 31 -4.05 2.22 -16.16
N GLU A 32 -3.30 1.78 -17.16
CA GLU A 32 -2.54 0.52 -17.15
C GLU A 32 -1.05 0.89 -17.20
N PRO A 33 -0.24 0.49 -16.20
CA PRO A 33 -0.60 -0.29 -15.02
C PRO A 33 -1.50 0.48 -14.04
N LEU A 34 -2.20 -0.26 -13.18
CA LEU A 34 -2.85 0.34 -12.02
C LEU A 34 -1.80 1.05 -11.16
N ARG A 35 -2.06 2.30 -10.80
CA ARG A 35 -1.22 3.07 -9.89
C ARG A 35 -2.04 3.95 -8.97
N GLY A 36 -1.42 4.38 -7.88
CA GLY A 36 -2.06 5.25 -6.92
C GLY A 36 -1.13 5.74 -5.83
N ASN A 37 -1.74 6.44 -4.88
CA ASN A 37 -1.03 7.02 -3.73
C ASN A 37 -1.69 6.55 -2.44
N LEU A 38 -0.89 6.46 -1.40
CA LEU A 38 -1.36 6.44 -0.02
C LEU A 38 -0.93 7.75 0.65
N TYR A 39 -1.90 8.38 1.30
CA TYR A 39 -1.66 9.48 2.23
C TYR A 39 -1.95 9.00 3.65
N LEU A 40 -1.12 9.40 4.61
CA LEU A 40 -1.34 9.20 6.05
C LEU A 40 -1.25 10.55 6.76
N ASN A 41 -2.19 10.84 7.64
CA ASN A 41 -2.31 12.13 8.34
C ASN A 41 -2.29 13.34 7.39
N ASN A 42 -2.96 13.22 6.24
CA ASN A 42 -2.95 14.21 5.14
C ASN A 42 -1.57 14.48 4.49
N ASN A 43 -0.57 13.64 4.75
CA ASN A 43 0.75 13.73 4.11
C ASN A 43 0.99 12.54 3.17
N PRO A 44 1.76 12.71 2.07
CA PRO A 44 2.14 11.60 1.21
C PRO A 44 2.89 10.53 2.01
N ALA A 45 2.51 9.26 1.86
CA ALA A 45 3.17 8.13 2.52
C ALA A 45 3.86 7.19 1.53
N LEU A 46 3.19 6.86 0.42
CA LEU A 46 3.81 6.12 -0.70
C LEU A 46 3.08 6.32 -2.03
N ASN A 47 3.78 5.98 -3.12
CA ASN A 47 3.15 5.59 -4.38
C ASN A 47 3.11 4.06 -4.49
N TYR A 48 2.11 3.53 -5.18
CA TYR A 48 2.04 2.12 -5.51
C TYR A 48 1.77 1.89 -6.99
N TYR A 49 2.26 0.75 -7.51
CA TYR A 49 2.02 0.28 -8.87
C TYR A 49 1.72 -1.22 -8.86
N ILE A 50 0.70 -1.64 -9.62
CA ILE A 50 0.33 -3.04 -9.80
C ILE A 50 0.32 -3.31 -11.30
N PHE A 51 1.44 -3.82 -11.80
CA PHE A 51 1.62 -4.19 -13.21
C PHE A 51 1.13 -5.61 -13.52
N LYS A 52 1.11 -6.46 -12.49
CA LYS A 52 0.74 -7.87 -12.58
C LYS A 52 -0.11 -8.22 -11.36
N PRO A 53 -1.06 -9.17 -11.49
CA PRO A 53 -1.93 -9.55 -10.37
C PRO A 53 -1.19 -10.16 -9.17
N ASP A 54 0.07 -10.57 -9.35
CA ASP A 54 0.89 -11.23 -8.34
C ASP A 54 1.99 -10.34 -7.75
N GLN A 55 2.08 -9.06 -8.14
CA GLN A 55 3.15 -8.17 -7.68
C GLN A 55 2.66 -6.73 -7.46
N ILE A 56 3.21 -6.10 -6.41
CA ILE A 56 3.03 -4.68 -6.14
C ILE A 56 4.41 -4.01 -5.97
N GLU A 57 4.58 -2.86 -6.59
CA GLU A 57 5.74 -1.99 -6.37
C GLU A 57 5.34 -0.83 -5.45
N LEU A 58 6.16 -0.54 -4.45
CA LEU A 58 5.95 0.56 -3.51
C LEU A 58 7.15 1.51 -3.52
N CYS A 59 6.87 2.82 -3.50
CA CYS A 59 7.86 3.88 -3.32
C CYS A 59 7.51 4.67 -2.05
N PHE A 60 8.33 4.63 -1.02
CA PHE A 60 8.05 5.29 0.26
C PHE A 60 8.38 6.79 0.24
N VAL A 61 7.68 7.58 1.05
CA VAL A 61 8.07 8.96 1.34
C VAL A 61 9.41 8.99 2.07
N LEU A 62 10.29 9.92 1.68
CA LEU A 62 11.56 10.15 2.35
C LEU A 62 11.32 10.77 3.73
N ASN A 63 12.30 10.61 4.63
CA ASN A 63 12.20 11.09 6.01
C ASN A 63 12.03 12.63 6.12
N ASP A 64 12.21 13.38 5.04
CA ASP A 64 11.95 14.84 4.96
C ASP A 64 10.45 15.19 4.73
N ASN A 65 9.58 14.18 4.65
CA ASN A 65 8.12 14.25 4.56
C ASN A 65 7.53 15.05 3.39
N SER A 66 8.35 15.44 2.41
CA SER A 66 7.90 16.30 1.31
C SER A 66 8.00 15.63 -0.07
N ILE A 67 8.78 14.56 -0.18
CA ILE A 67 9.07 13.93 -1.47
C ILE A 67 8.93 12.41 -1.34
N ILE A 68 8.20 11.81 -2.29
CA ILE A 68 8.19 10.36 -2.47
C ILE A 68 9.49 9.94 -3.15
N GLY A 69 10.19 8.99 -2.54
CA GLY A 69 11.44 8.46 -3.07
C GLY A 69 11.25 7.80 -4.43
N TYR A 70 12.31 7.81 -5.23
CA TYR A 70 12.32 7.10 -6.52
C TYR A 70 12.67 5.61 -6.38
N GLU A 71 13.14 5.18 -5.21
CA GLU A 71 13.47 3.78 -4.93
C GLU A 71 12.20 2.93 -4.92
N ARG A 72 12.22 1.87 -5.73
CA ARG A 72 11.09 0.96 -5.91
C ARG A 72 11.37 -0.36 -5.22
N PHE A 73 10.45 -0.75 -4.35
CA PHE A 73 10.48 -2.03 -3.67
C PHE A 73 9.38 -2.91 -4.25
N VAL A 74 9.77 -4.08 -4.76
CA VAL A 74 8.86 -5.05 -5.37
C VAL A 74 8.51 -6.11 -4.36
N PHE A 75 7.22 -6.40 -4.22
CA PHE A 75 6.74 -7.45 -3.34
C PHE A 75 5.79 -8.39 -4.09
N ASN A 76 5.94 -9.68 -3.82
CA ASN A 76 5.12 -10.74 -4.41
C ASN A 76 3.88 -11.00 -3.55
N ALA A 77 2.80 -11.40 -4.21
CA ALA A 77 1.51 -11.69 -3.59
C ALA A 77 1.54 -12.76 -2.49
N THR A 78 2.56 -13.65 -2.51
CA THR A 78 2.76 -14.71 -1.51
C THR A 78 3.46 -14.24 -0.23
N GLU A 79 4.08 -13.06 -0.25
CA GLU A 79 4.77 -12.48 0.89
C GLU A 79 3.77 -11.92 1.92
N ASN A 80 4.21 -11.82 3.17
CA ASN A 80 3.43 -11.21 4.24
C ASN A 80 3.56 -9.69 4.20
N LEU A 81 2.52 -8.95 4.60
CA LEU A 81 2.56 -7.48 4.68
C LEU A 81 3.71 -6.97 5.55
N ASP A 82 4.12 -7.71 6.58
CA ASP A 82 5.25 -7.33 7.45
C ASP A 82 6.57 -7.13 6.70
N ARG A 83 6.73 -7.83 5.56
CA ARG A 83 7.90 -7.70 4.69
C ARG A 83 8.14 -6.28 4.19
N ILE A 84 7.06 -5.50 4.03
CA ILE A 84 7.12 -4.09 3.61
C ILE A 84 7.96 -3.27 4.60
N SER A 85 7.73 -3.46 5.91
CA SER A 85 8.48 -2.75 6.95
C SER A 85 9.92 -3.27 7.13
N GLU A 86 10.16 -4.56 6.85
CA GLU A 86 11.52 -5.12 6.89
C GLU A 86 12.41 -4.56 5.78
N VAL A 87 11.87 -4.45 4.57
CA VAL A 87 12.57 -3.92 3.39
C VAL A 87 12.69 -2.40 3.49
N GLY A 88 11.61 -1.72 3.88
CA GLY A 88 11.56 -0.27 4.04
C GLY A 88 12.05 0.24 5.40
N LYS A 89 12.84 -0.53 6.15
CA LYS A 89 13.20 -0.21 7.55
C LYS A 89 13.91 1.13 7.77
N GLU A 90 14.56 1.65 6.74
CA GLU A 90 15.25 2.96 6.77
C GLU A 90 14.28 4.15 6.59
N TYR A 91 13.05 3.87 6.17
CA TYR A 91 11.96 4.83 6.03
C TYR A 91 11.10 4.79 7.29
N SER A 92 11.05 5.90 8.02
CA SER A 92 10.31 6.00 9.30
C SER A 92 8.83 5.65 9.17
N ILE A 93 8.24 5.93 8.00
CA ILE A 93 6.82 5.69 7.70
C ILE A 93 6.48 4.21 7.46
N SER A 94 7.47 3.34 7.25
CA SER A 94 7.24 1.97 6.75
C SER A 94 6.39 1.12 7.69
N GLN A 95 6.58 1.27 9.01
CA GLN A 95 5.78 0.59 10.02
C GLN A 95 4.33 1.08 10.04
N ASP A 96 4.12 2.40 9.97
CA ASP A 96 2.78 3.00 9.94
C ASP A 96 1.98 2.53 8.72
N ILE A 97 2.64 2.38 7.57
CA ILE A 97 2.03 1.86 6.34
C ILE A 97 1.56 0.41 6.51
N VAL A 98 2.38 -0.45 7.12
CA VAL A 98 2.00 -1.85 7.38
C VAL A 98 0.83 -1.92 8.37
N LEU A 99 0.87 -1.15 9.46
CA LEU A 99 -0.20 -1.09 10.45
C LEU A 99 -1.52 -0.58 9.82
N TYR A 100 -1.43 0.45 8.99
CA TYR A 100 -2.56 0.97 8.23
C TYR A 100 -3.17 -0.09 7.31
N PHE A 101 -2.36 -0.76 6.47
CA PHE A 101 -2.87 -1.77 5.54
C PHE A 101 -3.53 -2.95 6.26
N LYS A 102 -2.93 -3.46 7.34
CA LYS A 102 -3.54 -4.52 8.15
C LYS A 102 -4.89 -4.10 8.71
N SER A 103 -4.95 -2.93 9.36
CA SER A 103 -6.18 -2.39 9.95
C SER A 103 -7.27 -2.16 8.91
N LEU A 104 -6.90 -1.65 7.73
CA LEU A 104 -7.81 -1.42 6.62
C LEU A 104 -8.42 -2.73 6.11
N LEU A 105 -7.58 -3.73 5.83
CA LEU A 105 -8.04 -5.00 5.28
C LEU A 105 -8.88 -5.77 6.30
N GLU A 106 -8.53 -5.73 7.58
CA GLU A 106 -9.37 -6.27 8.66
C GLU A 106 -10.73 -5.58 8.73
N HIS A 107 -10.77 -4.25 8.64
CA HIS A 107 -12.03 -3.49 8.63
C HIS A 107 -12.91 -3.81 7.42
N LYS A 108 -12.29 -4.15 6.27
CA LYS A 108 -13.00 -4.63 5.07
C LYS A 108 -13.44 -6.09 5.15
N GLY A 109 -13.18 -6.77 6.28
CA GLY A 109 -13.47 -8.20 6.45
C GLY A 109 -12.54 -9.12 5.65
N LEU A 110 -11.46 -8.58 5.09
CA LEU A 110 -10.47 -9.30 4.29
C LEU A 110 -9.37 -9.83 5.22
N LYS A 111 -9.71 -10.87 5.99
CA LYS A 111 -8.75 -11.57 6.87
C LYS A 111 -8.14 -12.76 6.14
N GLU A 112 -6.97 -13.22 6.60
CA GLU A 112 -6.50 -14.55 6.21
C GLU A 112 -7.50 -15.58 6.72
N GLU A 113 -8.05 -16.40 5.82
CA GLU A 113 -8.70 -17.64 6.21
C GLU A 113 -7.63 -18.52 6.87
N VAL A 114 -7.78 -18.76 8.18
CA VAL A 114 -7.04 -19.82 8.86
C VAL A 114 -7.63 -21.13 8.33
N LYS A 115 -6.94 -21.76 7.37
CA LYS A 115 -7.16 -23.15 7.01
C LYS A 115 -6.30 -24.05 7.89
#